data_AF-A0A536PCU7-F1
#
_entry.id   AF-A0A536PCU7-F1
#
_cell.length_a   1.000
_cell.length_b   1.000
_cell.length_c   1.000
_cell.angle_alpha   90.00
_cell.angle_beta   90.00
_cell.angle_gamma   90.00
#
_symmetry.space_group_name_H-M   'P 1'
#
loop_
_entity.id
_entity.type
_entity.pdbx_description
1 polymer ?
#
loop_
_entity_poly.entity_id
_entity_poly.type
_entity_poly.pdbx_seq_one_letter_code
_entity_poly.pdbx_strand_id
1 'polypeptide(L)'
;MAVTLKDPYGNVATGYRGTVHFATSDPVPAVVLPADYTFAAADGGTHQFSVTLWTPPSQTVSATDIVNASLTQSQSVDISLV
;
A
#
# COMPACT_ATOMS: atom_id res chain seq x y z
N MET A 1 -0.23 6.39 4.96
CA MET A 1 0.52 5.86 3.80
C MET A 1 -0.23 6.25 2.53
N ALA A 2 0.43 6.85 1.53
CA ALA A 2 -0.21 7.14 0.25
C ALA A 2 0.22 6.09 -0.77
N VAL A 3 -0.75 5.40 -1.39
CA VAL A 3 -0.51 4.48 -2.50
C VAL A 3 -0.85 5.21 -3.78
N THR A 4 0.16 5.44 -4.62
CA THR A 4 0.01 6.04 -5.94
C THR A 4 0.35 5.00 -6.98
N LEU A 5 -0.66 4.55 -7.71
CA LEU A 5 -0.48 3.56 -8.76
C LEU A 5 0.14 4.23 -9.96
N LYS A 6 1.25 3.66 -10.43
CA LYS A 6 1.95 4.14 -11.62
C LYS A 6 1.86 3.09 -12.72
N ASP A 7 1.68 3.57 -13.95
CA ASP A 7 1.80 2.75 -15.15
C ASP A 7 3.28 2.40 -15.43
N PRO A 8 3.58 1.52 -16.40
CA PRO A 8 4.95 1.15 -16.76
C PRO A 8 5.83 2.33 -17.24
N TYR A 9 5.22 3.47 -17.58
CA TYR A 9 5.91 4.68 -18.03
C TYR A 9 6.11 5.68 -16.88
N GLY A 10 5.67 5.35 -15.67
CA GLY A 10 5.80 6.18 -14.46
C GLY A 10 4.68 7.20 -14.26
N ASN A 11 3.65 7.23 -15.13
CA ASN A 11 2.50 8.12 -14.99
C ASN A 11 1.51 7.56 -13.97
N VAL A 12 0.73 8.43 -13.33
CA VAL A 12 -0.34 7.98 -12.42
C VAL A 12 -1.42 7.23 -13.20
N ALA A 13 -1.69 6.00 -12.80
CA ALA A 13 -2.66 5.11 -13.43
C ALA A 13 -4.10 5.46 -12.99
N THR A 14 -4.60 6.61 -13.43
CA THR A 14 -5.94 7.13 -13.06
C THR A 14 -7.10 6.21 -13.49
N GLY A 15 -6.87 5.35 -14.50
CA GLY A 15 -7.81 4.36 -15.01
C GLY A 15 -7.83 3.03 -14.25
N TYR A 16 -6.94 2.80 -13.29
CA TYR A 16 -6.85 1.51 -12.60
C TYR A 16 -8.06 1.24 -11.70
N ARG A 17 -8.65 0.05 -11.82
CA ARG A 17 -9.82 -0.40 -11.05
C ARG A 17 -9.62 -1.78 -10.39
N GLY A 18 -8.36 -2.17 -10.24
CA GLY A 18 -8.03 -3.44 -9.59
C GLY A 18 -8.21 -3.37 -8.07
N THR A 19 -8.10 -4.54 -7.45
CA THR A 19 -8.14 -4.68 -5.99
C THR A 19 -6.74 -4.95 -5.49
N VAL A 20 -6.32 -4.18 -4.48
CA VAL A 20 -5.02 -4.36 -3.84
C VAL A 20 -5.17 -5.01 -2.48
N HIS A 21 -4.24 -5.91 -2.17
CA HIS A 21 -4.03 -6.49 -0.85
C HIS A 21 -2.82 -5.85 -0.18
N PHE A 22 -2.89 -5.66 1.13
CA PHE A 22 -1.81 -5.05 1.92
C PHE A 22 -1.05 -6.09 2.72
N ALA A 23 0.27 -6.00 2.71
CA ALA A 23 1.17 -6.80 3.53
C ALA A 23 2.22 -5.92 4.20
N THR A 24 2.85 -6.41 5.28
CA THR A 24 3.95 -5.72 5.94
C THR A 24 5.10 -6.65 6.30
N SER A 25 6.30 -6.08 6.46
CA SER A 25 7.44 -6.78 7.09
C SER A 25 7.39 -6.78 8.62
N ASP A 26 6.49 -6.02 9.25
CA ASP A 26 6.40 -5.94 10.70
C ASP A 26 5.92 -7.29 11.27
N PRO A 27 6.74 -7.98 12.10
CA PRO A 27 6.44 -9.32 12.55
C PRO A 27 5.38 -9.38 13.67
N VAL A 28 4.91 -8.23 14.17
CA VAL A 28 4.02 -8.17 15.33
C VAL A 28 2.55 -8.40 14.91
N PRO A 29 1.81 -9.33 15.56
CA PRO A 29 0.42 -9.61 15.22
C PRO A 29 -0.56 -8.49 15.56
N ALA A 30 -0.15 -7.51 16.38
CA ALA A 30 -0.95 -6.33 16.70
C ALA A 30 -0.95 -5.26 15.59
N VAL A 31 -0.22 -5.49 14.50
CA VAL A 31 -0.24 -4.61 13.33
C VAL A 31 -1.66 -4.52 12.77
N VAL A 32 -2.06 -3.30 12.39
CA VAL A 32 -3.33 -3.06 11.72
C VAL A 32 -3.04 -2.61 10.28
N LEU A 33 -3.39 -3.47 9.33
CA LEU A 33 -3.36 -3.16 7.90
C LEU A 33 -4.76 -2.83 7.38
N PRO A 34 -4.87 -2.07 6.27
CA PRO A 34 -6.13 -1.84 5.60
C PRO A 34 -6.67 -3.17 5.06
N ALA A 35 -7.99 -3.28 4.98
CA ALA A 35 -8.63 -4.35 4.22
C ALA A 35 -8.31 -4.21 2.73
N ASP A 36 -8.55 -5.29 1.97
CA ASP A 36 -8.46 -5.27 0.52
C ASP A 36 -9.29 -4.12 -0.06
N TYR A 37 -8.69 -3.36 -0.96
CA TYR A 37 -9.29 -2.14 -1.49
C TYR A 37 -9.36 -2.16 -3.00
N THR A 38 -10.58 -2.03 -3.54
CA THR A 38 -10.82 -1.85 -4.96
C THR A 38 -10.77 -0.37 -5.32
N PHE A 39 -9.82 0.00 -6.18
CA PHE A 39 -9.71 1.39 -6.64
C PHE A 39 -10.91 1.80 -7.49
N ALA A 40 -11.43 2.99 -7.23
CA ALA A 40 -12.52 3.62 -7.95
C ALA A 40 -12.01 4.75 -8.85
N ALA A 41 -12.88 5.23 -9.75
CA ALA A 41 -12.55 6.39 -10.58
C ALA A 41 -12.30 7.67 -9.78
N ALA A 42 -12.97 7.81 -8.63
CA ALA A 42 -12.79 8.93 -7.73
C ALA A 42 -11.40 8.99 -7.09
N ASP A 43 -10.70 7.85 -6.98
CA ASP A 43 -9.34 7.81 -6.41
C ASP A 43 -8.31 8.48 -7.34
N GLY A 44 -8.61 8.60 -8.65
CA GLY A 44 -7.67 9.19 -9.59
C GLY A 44 -6.28 8.51 -9.58
N GLY A 45 -6.23 7.21 -9.26
CA GLY A 45 -4.98 6.44 -9.17
C GLY A 45 -4.16 6.68 -7.90
N THR A 46 -4.67 7.43 -6.91
CA THR A 46 -4.04 7.59 -5.59
C THR A 46 -5.05 7.47 -4.47
N HIS A 47 -4.74 6.67 -3.46
CA HIS A 47 -5.58 6.57 -2.26
C HIS A 47 -4.72 6.61 -1.00
N GLN A 48 -5.25 7.23 0.06
CA GLN A 48 -4.60 7.27 1.36
C GLN A 48 -5.11 6.15 2.25
N PHE A 49 -4.17 5.41 2.82
CA PHE A 49 -4.44 4.31 3.73
C PHE A 49 -3.80 4.58 5.09
N SER A 50 -4.52 4.23 6.15
CA SER A 50 -4.01 4.25 7.52
C SER A 50 -3.45 2.88 7.87
N VAL A 51 -2.25 2.85 8.44
CA VAL A 51 -1.57 1.65 8.89
C VAL A 51 -1.06 1.88 10.30
N THR A 52 -1.10 0.86 11.15
CA THR A 52 -0.51 0.91 12.50
C THR A 52 0.57 -0.15 12.60
N LEU A 53 1.82 0.30 12.76
CA LEU A 53 3.01 -0.54 12.82
C LEU A 53 3.68 -0.35 14.19
N TRP A 54 4.41 -1.35 14.65
CA TRP A 54 4.87 -1.46 16.03
C TRP A 54 6.37 -1.69 16.16
N THR A 55 6.99 -2.38 15.20
CA THR A 55 8.37 -2.85 15.35
C THR A 55 9.36 -1.86 14.75
N PRO A 56 10.11 -1.06 15.52
CA PRO A 56 11.26 -0.32 15.00
C PRO A 56 12.39 -1.28 14.56
N PRO A 57 13.25 -0.91 13.59
CA PRO A 57 13.27 0.35 12.82
C PRO A 57 12.19 0.37 11.72
N SER A 58 12.39 1.06 10.59
CA SER A 58 11.36 1.14 9.54
C SER A 58 10.79 -0.22 9.14
N GLN A 59 9.49 -0.25 8.90
CA GLN A 59 8.79 -1.40 8.35
C GLN A 59 8.31 -1.09 6.95
N THR A 60 8.38 -2.08 6.07
CA THR A 60 7.87 -1.97 4.72
C THR A 60 6.40 -2.36 4.73
N VAL A 61 5.56 -1.58 4.06
CA VAL A 61 4.20 -1.94 3.72
C VAL A 61 4.09 -2.03 2.20
N SER A 62 3.52 -3.12 1.72
CA SER A 62 3.34 -3.40 0.30
C SER A 62 1.85 -3.46 -0.04
N ALA A 63 1.47 -2.83 -1.14
CA ALA A 63 0.17 -2.96 -1.78
C ALA A 63 0.36 -3.71 -3.10
N THR A 64 -0.30 -4.85 -3.25
CA THR A 64 -0.16 -5.73 -4.42
C THR A 64 -1.53 -5.99 -5.02
N ASP A 65 -1.67 -5.80 -6.33
CA ASP A 65 -2.87 -6.22 -7.05
C ASP A 65 -3.07 -7.74 -6.94
N ILE A 66 -4.28 -8.15 -6.56
CA ILE A 66 -4.59 -9.56 -6.28
C ILE A 66 -4.67 -10.44 -7.54
N VAL A 67 -4.84 -9.84 -8.73
CA VAL A 67 -4.90 -10.53 -10.03
C VAL A 67 -3.56 -10.46 -10.75
N ASN A 68 -2.82 -9.36 -10.60
CA ASN A 68 -1.54 -9.11 -11.25
C ASN A 68 -0.48 -8.67 -10.25
N ALA A 69 0.21 -9.64 -9.64
CA ALA A 69 1.25 -9.40 -8.64
C ALA A 69 2.43 -8.52 -9.12
N SER A 70 2.62 -8.34 -10.43
CA SER A 70 3.64 -7.41 -10.95
C SER A 70 3.31 -5.94 -10.65
N LEU A 71 2.03 -5.63 -10.36
CA LEU A 71 1.57 -4.33 -9.89
C LEU A 71 1.69 -4.30 -8.36
N THR A 72 2.93 -4.28 -7.87
CA THR A 72 3.23 -4.12 -6.45
C THR A 72 3.90 -2.77 -6.22
N GLN A 73 3.41 -2.03 -5.23
CA GLN A 73 4.08 -0.86 -4.69
C GLN A 73 4.42 -1.08 -3.22
N SER A 74 5.63 -0.73 -2.82
CA SER A 74 6.08 -0.80 -1.43
C SER A 74 6.46 0.59 -0.93
N GLN A 75 6.18 0.85 0.34
CA GLN A 75 6.55 2.07 1.05
C GLN A 75 7.23 1.70 2.36
N SER A 76 8.39 2.30 2.62
CA SER A 76 9.06 2.18 3.92
C SER A 76 8.48 3.21 4.88
N VAL A 77 8.08 2.77 6.06
CA VAL A 77 7.51 3.61 7.12
C VAL A 77 8.44 3.55 8.31
N ASP A 78 9.11 4.66 8.61
CA ASP A 78 9.96 4.78 9.79
C ASP A 78 9.12 4.81 11.06
N ILE A 79 9.48 3.94 12.01
CA ILE A 79 8.87 3.87 13.33
C ILE A 79 9.94 4.31 14.32
N SER A 80 9.70 5.43 14.99
CA SER A 80 10.57 5.93 16.05
C SER A 80 9.87 5.77 17.39
N LEU A 81 10.57 5.22 18.37
CA LEU A 81 10.12 5.26 19.77
C LEU A 81 10.19 6.72 20.23
N VAL A 82 9.05 7.27 20.63
CA VAL A 82 8.97 8.60 21.29
C VAL A 82 9.31 8.50 22.76
#